data_AF-A0AAV5NKR5-F1
#
_entry.id   AF-A0AAV5NKR5-F1
#
_cell.length_a   1.000
_cell.length_b   1.000
_cell.length_c   1.000
_cell.angle_alpha   90.00
_cell.angle_beta   90.00
_cell.angle_gamma   90.00
#
_symmetry.space_group_name_H-M   'P 1'
#
loop_
_entity.id
_entity.type
_entity.pdbx_description
1 polymer ?
#
loop_
_entity_poly.entity_id
_entity_poly.type
_entity_poly.pdbx_seq_one_letter_code
_entity_poly.pdbx_strand_id
1 'polypeptide(L)'
;MPSNLITEQWGYFGKIPAKGDFIQESLPLDFLKTWQDWQQAILAVSREQLEESWTNHYMNAPIWNFALPANVCGEKAMIGTMIPSVDSVGRYYFFTLARPVDGTAISYWLDRAWSERAEEQALAVLEDNFQIEQWNTQLLNEAWEAVLSRDPVLKATPMSGEFQNLIYEEQIPLEGEHLLQHLLKTQLPRTCFWWTEGSESIPAISTFTDGLPAVGQFSAMLDGNWDQWNW
;
A
#
# COMPACT_ATOMS: atom_id res chain seq x y z
N MET A 1 27.98 9.90 -5.42
CA MET A 1 27.56 9.50 -4.06
C MET A 1 26.05 9.36 -4.13
N PRO A 2 25.44 8.15 -4.09
CA PRO A 2 24.00 8.10 -3.99
C PRO A 2 23.64 8.65 -2.61
N SER A 3 22.90 9.75 -2.62
CA SER A 3 22.41 10.44 -1.45
C SER A 3 21.51 9.50 -0.64
N ASN A 4 21.98 9.05 0.52
CA ASN A 4 21.18 8.41 1.57
C ASN A 4 20.15 9.37 2.20
N LEU A 5 19.59 10.29 1.41
CA LEU A 5 18.49 11.13 1.86
C LEU A 5 17.21 10.35 1.56
N ILE A 6 16.73 9.64 2.58
CA ILE A 6 15.36 9.15 2.66
C ILE A 6 14.49 10.41 2.83
N THR A 7 14.09 11.02 1.72
CA THR A 7 13.05 12.04 1.75
C THR A 7 11.69 11.36 1.90
N GLU A 8 10.82 11.92 2.73
CA GLU A 8 9.40 11.55 2.86
C GLU A 8 8.59 12.02 1.65
N GLN A 9 9.10 11.69 0.47
CA GLN A 9 8.52 12.03 -0.81
C GLN A 9 7.94 10.79 -1.46
N TRP A 10 7.10 11.01 -2.46
CA TRP A 10 6.65 9.93 -3.31
C TRP A 10 7.81 9.36 -4.12
N GLY A 11 7.85 8.04 -4.15
CA GLY A 11 8.70 7.24 -5.01
C GLY A 11 7.85 6.20 -5.74
N TYR A 12 8.47 5.52 -6.69
CA TYR A 12 7.76 4.55 -7.51
C TYR A 12 8.64 3.38 -7.88
N PHE A 13 8.01 2.25 -8.21
CA PHE A 13 8.66 1.06 -8.70
C PHE A 13 7.69 0.23 -9.55
N GLY A 14 8.17 -0.34 -10.65
CA GLY A 14 7.41 -1.31 -11.43
C GLY A 14 7.69 -1.23 -12.93
N LYS A 15 6.71 -1.65 -13.73
CA LYS A 15 6.73 -1.52 -15.19
C LYS A 15 5.67 -0.53 -15.65
N ILE A 16 5.95 0.12 -16.77
CA ILE A 16 5.03 1.05 -17.43
C ILE A 16 5.11 0.85 -18.95
N PRO A 17 4.04 1.13 -19.71
CA PRO A 17 4.03 0.92 -21.16
C PRO A 17 5.11 1.70 -21.91
N ALA A 18 5.52 2.87 -21.40
CA ALA A 18 6.50 3.74 -22.02
C ALA A 18 7.95 3.26 -21.92
N LYS A 19 8.27 2.22 -21.12
CA LYS A 19 9.63 1.73 -20.90
C LYS A 19 9.71 0.22 -21.08
N GLY A 20 10.85 -0.25 -21.58
CA GLY A 20 11.10 -1.69 -21.71
C GLY A 20 11.46 -2.35 -20.39
N ASP A 21 12.22 -1.68 -19.53
CA ASP A 21 12.70 -2.24 -18.26
C ASP A 21 11.97 -1.66 -17.04
N PHE A 22 12.31 -2.16 -15.85
CA PHE A 22 11.80 -1.63 -14.60
C PHE A 22 12.20 -0.17 -14.41
N ILE A 23 11.28 0.62 -13.86
CA ILE A 23 11.55 1.96 -13.37
C ILE A 23 11.52 1.96 -11.85
N GLN A 24 12.35 2.81 -11.25
CA GLN A 24 12.47 2.92 -9.81
C GLN A 24 13.07 4.27 -9.43
N GLU A 25 12.42 4.97 -8.50
CA GLU A 25 12.96 6.21 -7.94
C GLU A 25 12.44 6.44 -6.51
N SER A 26 13.29 7.02 -5.66
CA SER A 26 12.92 7.58 -4.35
C SER A 26 12.16 6.67 -3.37
N LEU A 27 12.40 5.34 -3.42
CA LEU A 27 11.87 4.39 -2.43
C LEU A 27 12.97 3.91 -1.47
N PRO A 28 12.65 3.72 -0.17
CA PRO A 28 13.56 3.07 0.78
C PRO A 28 13.98 1.67 0.30
N LEU A 29 15.25 1.32 0.46
CA LEU A 29 15.81 0.06 -0.07
C LEU A 29 15.24 -1.18 0.62
N ASP A 30 14.97 -1.09 1.92
CA ASP A 30 14.35 -2.14 2.73
C ASP A 30 12.91 -2.40 2.26
N PHE A 31 12.10 -1.35 2.10
CA PHE A 31 10.77 -1.41 1.51
C PHE A 31 10.81 -2.09 0.14
N LEU A 32 11.64 -1.55 -0.75
CA LEU A 32 11.69 -1.98 -2.14
C LEU A 32 12.02 -3.46 -2.27
N LYS A 33 13.01 -3.95 -1.51
CA LYS A 33 13.41 -5.36 -1.55
C LYS A 33 12.24 -6.27 -1.16
N THR A 34 11.61 -6.00 -0.03
CA THR A 34 10.47 -6.80 0.46
C THR A 34 9.30 -6.76 -0.52
N TRP A 35 9.03 -5.57 -1.08
CA TRP A 35 7.95 -5.34 -2.03
C TRP A 35 8.18 -6.05 -3.37
N GLN A 36 9.42 -6.06 -3.87
CA GLN A 36 9.83 -6.78 -5.07
C GLN A 36 9.67 -8.29 -4.90
N ASP A 37 10.21 -8.84 -3.81
CA ASP A 37 10.13 -10.29 -3.53
C ASP A 37 8.66 -10.74 -3.45
N TRP A 38 7.82 -9.96 -2.77
CA TRP A 38 6.38 -10.24 -2.69
C TRP A 38 5.68 -10.14 -4.04
N GLN A 39 5.87 -9.05 -4.80
CA GLN A 39 5.24 -8.88 -6.10
C GLN A 39 5.63 -9.95 -7.13
N GLN A 40 6.89 -10.36 -7.15
CA GLN A 40 7.33 -11.45 -8.01
C GLN A 40 6.63 -12.76 -7.65
N ALA A 41 6.51 -13.06 -6.35
CA ALA A 41 5.86 -14.27 -5.87
C ALA A 41 4.36 -14.26 -6.17
N ILE A 42 3.63 -13.18 -5.89
CA ILE A 42 2.19 -13.11 -6.16
C ILE A 42 1.87 -13.17 -7.66
N LEU A 43 2.71 -12.58 -8.52
CA LEU A 43 2.54 -12.66 -9.97
C LEU A 43 2.73 -14.09 -10.47
N ALA A 44 3.77 -14.78 -9.99
CA ALA A 44 4.04 -16.16 -10.37
C ALA A 44 2.90 -17.09 -9.93
N VAL A 45 2.53 -17.04 -8.64
CA VAL A 45 1.52 -17.95 -8.08
C VAL A 45 0.13 -17.63 -8.58
N SER A 46 -0.27 -16.36 -8.70
CA SER A 46 -1.59 -16.04 -9.25
C SER A 46 -1.73 -16.51 -10.69
N ARG A 47 -0.65 -16.47 -11.49
CA ARG A 47 -0.65 -16.98 -12.87
C ARG A 47 -0.83 -18.49 -12.94
N GLU A 48 -0.22 -19.22 -12.00
CA GLU A 48 -0.46 -20.66 -11.87
C GLU A 48 -1.88 -20.97 -11.39
N GLN A 49 -2.42 -20.18 -10.46
CA GLN A 49 -3.73 -20.39 -9.85
C GLN A 49 -4.91 -20.06 -10.78
N LEU A 50 -4.80 -18.99 -11.56
CA LEU A 50 -5.86 -18.51 -12.46
C LEU A 50 -5.72 -18.99 -13.91
N GLU A 51 -4.58 -19.60 -14.25
CA GLU A 51 -4.31 -20.23 -15.54
C GLU A 51 -4.72 -19.34 -16.75
N GLU A 52 -5.58 -19.83 -17.65
CA GLU A 52 -6.02 -19.12 -18.86
C GLU A 52 -6.78 -17.83 -18.56
N SER A 53 -7.43 -17.73 -17.40
CA SER A 53 -8.19 -16.55 -16.99
C SER A 53 -7.31 -15.44 -16.39
N TRP A 54 -6.05 -15.76 -16.06
CA TRP A 54 -5.15 -14.85 -15.34
C TRP A 54 -5.00 -13.50 -16.03
N THR A 55 -4.75 -13.49 -17.34
CA THR A 55 -4.53 -12.23 -18.08
C THR A 55 -5.76 -11.34 -18.05
N ASN A 56 -6.96 -11.92 -18.13
CA ASN A 56 -8.20 -11.15 -18.08
C ASN A 56 -8.42 -10.56 -16.68
N HIS A 57 -8.20 -11.35 -15.62
CA HIS A 57 -8.30 -10.85 -14.24
C HIS A 57 -7.23 -9.82 -13.92
N TYR A 58 -5.99 -10.02 -14.37
CA TYR A 58 -4.88 -9.09 -14.17
C TYR A 58 -5.15 -7.73 -14.84
N MET A 59 -5.54 -7.73 -16.11
CA MET A 59 -5.75 -6.48 -16.86
C MET A 59 -6.97 -5.69 -16.40
N ASN A 60 -7.96 -6.37 -15.80
CA ASN A 60 -9.15 -5.75 -15.22
C ASN A 60 -9.11 -5.70 -13.69
N ALA A 61 -7.93 -5.96 -13.09
CA ALA A 61 -7.75 -5.87 -11.66
C ALA A 61 -7.97 -4.41 -11.22
N PRO A 62 -8.61 -4.20 -10.07
CA PRO A 62 -8.84 -2.86 -9.60
C PRO A 62 -7.53 -2.20 -9.13
N ILE A 63 -7.58 -0.89 -8.93
CA ILE A 63 -6.50 -0.15 -8.29
C ILE A 63 -6.50 -0.49 -6.80
N TRP A 64 -5.36 -0.91 -6.26
CA TRP A 64 -5.22 -1.23 -4.85
C TRP A 64 -4.42 -0.15 -4.14
N ASN A 65 -5.09 0.60 -3.27
CA ASN A 65 -4.41 1.45 -2.32
C ASN A 65 -4.05 0.69 -1.06
N PHE A 66 -3.00 1.13 -0.37
CA PHE A 66 -2.54 0.50 0.84
C PHE A 66 -2.01 1.49 1.88
N ALA A 67 -2.11 1.07 3.14
CA ALA A 67 -1.37 1.62 4.25
C ALA A 67 -0.75 0.46 5.06
N LEU A 68 0.58 0.42 5.11
CA LEU A 68 1.36 -0.62 5.74
C LEU A 68 2.02 -0.07 7.02
N PRO A 69 1.92 -0.77 8.16
CA PRO A 69 2.57 -0.32 9.36
C PRO A 69 4.09 -0.52 9.25
N ALA A 70 4.82 0.21 10.10
CA ALA A 70 6.25 0.02 10.26
C ALA A 70 6.59 -1.45 10.57
N ASN A 71 7.76 -1.89 10.10
CA ASN A 71 8.32 -3.24 10.25
C ASN A 71 7.62 -4.36 9.46
N VAL A 72 6.66 -4.05 8.57
CA VAL A 72 6.12 -5.04 7.62
C VAL A 72 6.98 -5.14 6.36
N CYS A 73 7.20 -4.02 5.67
CA CYS A 73 8.04 -3.97 4.47
C CYS A 73 9.39 -3.28 4.70
N GLY A 74 9.55 -2.55 5.80
CA GLY A 74 10.73 -1.76 6.13
C GLY A 74 10.54 -1.05 7.45
N GLU A 75 11.49 -0.23 7.87
CA GLU A 75 11.46 0.44 9.19
C GLU A 75 10.34 1.48 9.31
N LYS A 76 9.95 2.12 8.20
CA LYS A 76 8.90 3.15 8.17
C LYS A 76 7.53 2.56 7.80
N ALA A 77 6.47 3.24 8.26
CA ALA A 77 5.14 3.03 7.71
C ALA A 77 5.10 3.54 6.27
N MET A 78 4.32 2.87 5.43
CA MET A 78 4.27 3.15 3.99
C MET A 78 2.82 3.29 3.55
N ILE A 79 2.54 4.28 2.71
CA ILE A 79 1.29 4.38 1.98
C ILE A 79 1.55 4.29 0.49
N GLY A 80 0.54 3.94 -0.28
CA GLY A 80 0.68 3.98 -1.72
C GLY A 80 -0.48 3.35 -2.48
N THR A 81 -0.25 3.24 -3.78
CA THR A 81 -1.19 2.76 -4.78
C THR A 81 -0.47 1.79 -5.70
N MET A 82 -1.11 0.66 -6.00
CA MET A 82 -0.63 -0.38 -6.90
C MET A 82 -1.65 -0.61 -8.00
N ILE A 83 -1.20 -0.59 -9.26
CA ILE A 83 -2.04 -0.81 -10.44
C ILE A 83 -1.48 -1.92 -11.32
N PRO A 84 -2.32 -2.71 -12.01
CA PRO A 84 -1.85 -3.61 -13.04
C PRO A 84 -1.16 -2.81 -14.16
N SER A 85 -0.04 -3.34 -14.68
CA SER A 85 0.69 -2.69 -15.76
C SER A 85 1.45 -3.69 -16.63
N VAL A 86 2.04 -3.18 -17.70
CA VAL A 86 2.79 -3.93 -18.69
C VAL A 86 3.91 -3.04 -19.24
N ASP A 87 5.08 -3.62 -19.53
CA ASP A 87 6.12 -2.86 -20.23
C ASP A 87 5.90 -2.78 -21.75
N SER A 88 6.75 -2.00 -22.42
CA SER A 88 6.67 -1.80 -23.88
C SER A 88 6.86 -3.07 -24.72
N VAL A 89 7.29 -4.18 -24.11
CA VAL A 89 7.50 -5.47 -24.77
C VAL A 89 6.48 -6.54 -24.34
N GLY A 90 5.46 -6.16 -23.55
CA GLY A 90 4.35 -7.03 -23.19
C GLY A 90 4.56 -7.89 -21.93
N ARG A 91 5.56 -7.59 -21.10
CA ARG A 91 5.78 -8.31 -19.83
C ARG A 91 4.97 -7.65 -18.72
N TYR A 92 4.00 -8.39 -18.19
CA TYR A 92 3.14 -7.96 -17.08
C TYR A 92 3.91 -7.82 -15.77
N TYR A 93 3.67 -6.71 -15.06
CA TYR A 93 4.13 -6.44 -13.70
C TYR A 93 3.40 -5.21 -13.15
N PHE A 94 3.14 -5.14 -11.85
CA PHE A 94 2.42 -3.98 -11.31
C PHE A 94 3.28 -2.71 -11.32
N PHE A 95 2.64 -1.56 -11.48
CA PHE A 95 3.25 -0.29 -11.11
C PHE A 95 2.84 0.06 -9.68
N THR A 96 3.78 0.51 -8.87
CA THR A 96 3.54 0.99 -7.50
C THR A 96 4.03 2.42 -7.36
N LEU A 97 3.17 3.29 -6.87
CA LEU A 97 3.49 4.60 -6.32
C LEU A 97 3.42 4.50 -4.79
N ALA A 98 4.47 4.88 -4.07
CA ALA A 98 4.50 4.75 -2.61
C ALA A 98 5.31 5.85 -1.94
N ARG A 99 5.00 6.09 -0.66
CA ARG A 99 5.68 7.12 0.15
C ARG A 99 5.84 6.62 1.59
N PRO A 100 7.04 6.79 2.20
CA PRO A 100 7.18 6.61 3.65
C PRO A 100 6.48 7.74 4.39
N VAL A 101 5.81 7.40 5.48
CA VAL A 101 5.01 8.36 6.27
C VAL A 101 5.33 8.28 7.76
N ASP A 102 5.15 9.39 8.43
CA ASP A 102 5.11 9.47 9.89
C ASP A 102 3.74 9.06 10.44
N GLY A 103 3.68 8.60 11.68
CA GLY A 103 2.42 8.16 12.29
C GLY A 103 2.09 6.69 11.98
N THR A 104 0.80 6.36 12.02
CA THR A 104 0.36 4.96 11.86
C THR A 104 -0.49 4.71 10.62
N ALA A 105 -0.36 3.51 10.06
CA ALA A 105 -1.07 3.08 8.86
C ALA A 105 -2.60 3.29 8.96
N ILE A 106 -3.19 3.07 10.14
CA ILE A 106 -4.61 3.29 10.37
C ILE A 106 -5.04 4.74 10.13
N SER A 107 -4.23 5.72 10.52
CA SER A 107 -4.54 7.15 10.33
C SER A 107 -4.67 7.48 8.84
N TYR A 108 -3.81 6.91 8.00
CA TYR A 108 -3.86 7.06 6.54
C TYR A 108 -4.97 6.22 5.88
N TRP A 109 -5.48 5.20 6.55
CA TRP A 109 -6.64 4.44 6.09
C TRP A 109 -7.96 5.10 6.47
N LEU A 110 -8.00 5.82 7.60
CA LEU A 110 -9.16 6.61 8.02
C LEU A 110 -9.29 7.90 7.21
N ASP A 111 -8.17 8.56 6.92
CA ASP A 111 -8.10 9.72 6.03
C ASP A 111 -7.50 9.31 4.68
N ARG A 112 -8.38 8.99 3.72
CA ARG A 112 -8.01 8.49 2.39
C ARG A 112 -7.94 9.57 1.33
N ALA A 113 -8.09 10.85 1.67
CA ALA A 113 -8.12 11.93 0.67
C ALA A 113 -6.86 11.96 -0.21
N TRP A 114 -5.71 11.56 0.36
CA TRP A 114 -4.46 11.43 -0.39
C TRP A 114 -4.49 10.35 -1.48
N SER A 115 -5.32 9.30 -1.34
CA SER A 115 -5.28 8.15 -2.24
C SER A 115 -5.89 8.45 -3.59
N GLU A 116 -6.94 9.27 -3.65
CA GLU A 116 -7.54 9.72 -4.92
C GLU A 116 -6.47 10.32 -5.85
N ARG A 117 -5.64 11.20 -5.29
CA ARG A 117 -4.55 11.82 -6.05
C ARG A 117 -3.43 10.84 -6.40
N ALA A 118 -3.12 9.91 -5.51
CA ALA A 118 -2.13 8.88 -5.78
C ALA A 118 -2.58 7.94 -6.91
N GLU A 119 -3.88 7.62 -6.99
CA GLU A 119 -4.49 6.86 -8.08
C GLU A 119 -4.38 7.59 -9.42
N GLU A 120 -4.73 8.89 -9.47
CA GLU A 120 -4.58 9.70 -10.67
C GLU A 120 -3.13 9.67 -11.20
N GLN A 121 -2.16 9.85 -10.30
CA GLN A 121 -0.74 9.83 -10.66
C GLN A 121 -0.27 8.43 -11.08
N ALA A 122 -0.77 7.37 -10.45
CA ALA A 122 -0.47 6.01 -10.84
C ALA A 122 -1.04 5.69 -12.23
N LEU A 123 -2.28 6.08 -12.52
CA LEU A 123 -2.93 5.86 -13.82
C LEU A 123 -2.26 6.64 -14.95
N ALA A 124 -1.77 7.85 -14.67
CA ALA A 124 -1.11 8.69 -15.67
C ALA A 124 0.07 7.99 -16.37
N VAL A 125 0.74 7.04 -15.71
CA VAL A 125 1.87 6.30 -16.29
C VAL A 125 1.46 5.34 -17.42
N LEU A 126 0.17 5.04 -17.54
CA LEU A 126 -0.38 4.15 -18.56
C LEU A 126 -0.75 4.89 -19.87
N GLU A 127 -0.67 6.22 -19.90
CA GLU A 127 -1.03 7.01 -21.08
C GLU A 127 -0.02 6.84 -22.24
N ASP A 128 -0.52 6.82 -23.49
CA ASP A 128 0.30 6.58 -24.69
C ASP A 128 1.45 7.59 -24.88
N ASN A 129 1.27 8.84 -24.42
CA ASN A 129 2.25 9.92 -24.57
C ASN A 129 2.97 10.24 -23.25
N PHE A 130 3.03 9.29 -22.32
CA PHE A 130 3.63 9.48 -21.01
C PHE A 130 5.11 9.91 -21.08
N GLN A 131 5.45 10.98 -20.35
CA GLN A 131 6.83 11.50 -20.24
C GLN A 131 7.28 11.46 -18.79
N ILE A 132 8.11 10.46 -18.45
CA ILE A 132 8.51 10.15 -17.08
C ILE A 132 9.20 11.33 -16.38
N GLU A 133 10.06 12.07 -17.07
CA GLU A 133 10.81 13.19 -16.48
C GLU A 133 9.88 14.35 -16.11
N GLN A 134 8.91 14.67 -16.98
CA GLN A 134 7.91 15.70 -16.72
C GLN A 134 6.96 15.28 -15.59
N TRP A 135 6.48 14.04 -15.63
CA TRP A 135 5.61 13.48 -14.61
C TRP A 135 6.28 13.44 -13.23
N ASN A 136 7.52 12.96 -13.14
CA ASN A 136 8.26 12.92 -11.88
C ASN A 136 8.47 14.34 -11.31
N THR A 137 8.75 15.31 -12.18
CA THR A 137 8.85 16.72 -11.76
C THR A 137 7.52 17.24 -11.21
N GLN A 138 6.39 16.88 -11.80
CA GLN A 138 5.07 17.26 -11.30
C GLN A 138 4.76 16.57 -9.95
N LEU A 139 4.99 15.27 -9.86
CA LEU A 139 4.78 14.46 -8.66
C LEU A 139 5.52 15.03 -7.43
N LEU A 140 6.77 15.47 -7.62
CA LEU A 140 7.62 16.01 -6.55
C LEU A 140 7.27 17.46 -6.17
N ASN A 141 6.69 18.24 -7.09
CA ASN A 141 6.27 19.62 -6.83
C ASN A 141 4.82 19.73 -6.34
N GLU A 142 4.09 18.63 -6.38
CA GLU A 142 2.71 18.57 -5.95
C GLU A 142 2.58 18.77 -4.43
N ALA A 143 1.62 19.60 -4.03
CA ALA A 143 1.24 19.75 -2.64
C ALA A 143 0.36 18.58 -2.23
N TRP A 144 0.92 17.65 -1.47
CA TRP A 144 0.19 16.53 -0.90
C TRP A 144 -0.46 16.92 0.41
N GLU A 145 -1.70 16.48 0.61
CA GLU A 145 -2.36 16.67 1.90
C GLU A 145 -1.58 15.96 3.00
N ALA A 146 -1.26 16.72 4.04
CA ALA A 146 -0.65 16.16 5.23
C ALA A 146 -1.75 15.52 6.06
N VAL A 147 -1.78 14.19 6.09
CA VAL A 147 -2.55 13.49 7.13
C VAL A 147 -1.89 13.81 8.46
N LEU A 148 -2.60 14.57 9.29
CA LEU A 148 -2.12 14.92 10.63
C LEU A 148 -2.19 13.67 11.51
N SER A 149 -1.07 12.95 11.68
CA SER A 149 -1.01 11.92 12.71
C SER A 149 -1.08 12.58 14.09
N ARG A 150 -2.18 12.34 14.81
CA ARG A 150 -2.35 12.77 16.20
C ARG A 150 -2.19 11.54 17.08
N ASP A 151 -1.02 11.38 17.68
CA ASP A 151 -0.77 10.27 18.60
C ASP A 151 -0.84 10.75 20.06
N PRO A 152 -1.93 10.48 20.80
CA PRO A 152 -2.00 10.77 22.23
C PRO A 152 -1.03 9.86 22.98
N VAL A 153 -0.43 10.39 24.04
CA VAL A 153 0.57 9.65 24.82
C VAL A 153 -0.13 8.68 25.78
N LEU A 154 -0.03 7.39 25.50
CA LEU A 154 -0.43 6.34 26.44
C LEU A 154 0.48 6.38 27.67
N LYS A 155 -0.08 6.64 28.86
CA LYS A 155 0.72 6.76 30.10
C LYS A 155 0.89 5.46 30.86
N ALA A 156 -0.13 4.61 30.86
CA ALA A 156 -0.03 3.32 31.53
C ALA A 156 -0.96 2.29 30.90
N THR A 157 -0.43 1.08 30.77
CA THR A 157 -1.19 -0.16 30.63
C THR A 157 -0.91 -0.94 31.92
N PRO A 158 -1.89 -1.29 32.77
CA PRO A 158 -1.64 -2.12 33.93
C PRO A 158 -1.10 -3.48 33.46
N MET A 159 0.18 -3.73 33.75
CA MET A 159 0.88 -4.98 33.42
C MET A 159 0.64 -6.06 34.47
N SER A 160 -0.61 -6.43 34.77
CA SER A 160 -0.95 -7.70 35.45
C SER A 160 -2.40 -7.72 35.93
N GLY A 161 -3.18 -8.68 35.46
CA GLY A 161 -4.52 -9.02 35.95
C GLY A 161 -5.42 -9.57 34.84
N GLU A 162 -6.53 -10.22 35.19
CA GLU A 162 -7.60 -10.63 34.25
C GLU A 162 -8.20 -9.46 33.45
N PHE A 163 -7.86 -8.21 33.80
CA PHE A 163 -8.45 -7.00 33.24
C PHE A 163 -7.45 -6.19 32.40
N GLN A 164 -7.84 -5.84 31.19
CA GLN A 164 -7.09 -4.96 30.27
C GLN A 164 -7.64 -3.52 30.36
N ASN A 165 -7.31 -2.80 31.43
CA ASN A 165 -7.70 -1.39 31.57
C ASN A 165 -6.69 -0.49 30.85
N LEU A 166 -7.12 0.61 30.23
CA LEU A 166 -6.24 1.56 29.55
C LEU A 166 -6.32 2.92 30.21
N ILE A 167 -5.16 3.57 30.44
CA ILE A 167 -5.10 4.93 30.97
C ILE A 167 -4.27 5.78 30.01
N TYR A 168 -4.97 6.71 29.36
CA TYR A 168 -4.37 7.74 28.53
C TYR A 168 -4.26 9.04 29.32
N GLU A 169 -3.19 9.80 29.10
CA GLU A 169 -3.20 11.21 29.49
C GLU A 169 -3.63 12.05 28.31
N GLU A 170 -4.80 12.67 28.45
CA GLU A 170 -5.36 13.53 27.42
C GLU A 170 -4.69 14.91 27.48
N GLN A 171 -3.67 15.11 26.64
CA GLN A 171 -3.25 16.46 26.24
C GLN A 171 -4.17 17.03 25.15
N ILE A 172 -4.82 16.12 24.42
CA ILE A 172 -5.87 16.35 23.41
C ILE A 172 -7.00 15.34 23.66
N PRO A 173 -8.25 15.64 23.27
CA PRO A 173 -9.36 14.70 23.41
C PRO A 173 -9.09 13.39 22.68
N LEU A 174 -9.40 12.25 23.32
CA LEU A 174 -9.32 10.96 22.65
C LEU A 174 -10.45 10.76 21.65
N GLU A 175 -10.07 10.58 20.40
CA GLU A 175 -10.92 10.06 19.33
C GLU A 175 -10.88 8.51 19.27
N GLY A 176 -11.88 7.90 18.64
CA GLY A 176 -12.00 6.44 18.54
C GLY A 176 -10.82 5.76 17.83
N GLU A 177 -10.14 6.45 16.93
CA GLU A 177 -8.96 5.94 16.23
C GLU A 177 -7.83 5.56 17.20
N HIS A 178 -7.67 6.30 18.29
CA HIS A 178 -6.57 6.07 19.24
C HIS A 178 -6.76 4.76 20.03
N LEU A 179 -8.02 4.43 20.36
CA LEU A 179 -8.35 3.16 20.99
C LEU A 179 -8.15 2.01 19.99
N LEU A 180 -8.62 2.17 18.76
CA LEU A 180 -8.44 1.16 17.72
C LEU A 180 -6.96 0.93 17.40
N GLN A 181 -6.17 1.99 17.28
CA GLN A 181 -4.73 1.92 17.09
C GLN A 181 -4.03 1.16 18.22
N HIS A 182 -4.45 1.36 19.48
CA HIS A 182 -3.93 0.59 20.61
C HIS A 182 -4.30 -0.89 20.54
N LEU A 183 -5.55 -1.22 20.22
CA LEU A 183 -5.99 -2.61 20.05
C LEU A 183 -5.24 -3.29 18.90
N LEU A 184 -5.03 -2.61 17.79
CA LEU A 184 -4.21 -3.12 16.69
C LEU A 184 -2.76 -3.32 17.11
N LYS A 185 -2.13 -2.33 17.75
CA LYS A 185 -0.74 -2.46 18.25
C LYS A 185 -0.56 -3.63 19.21
N THR A 186 -1.58 -3.97 20.00
CA THR A 186 -1.48 -5.02 21.02
C THR A 186 -1.87 -6.41 20.50
N GLN A 187 -2.87 -6.50 19.63
CA GLN A 187 -3.42 -7.79 19.18
C GLN A 187 -3.01 -8.15 17.75
N LEU A 188 -2.88 -7.16 16.86
CA LEU A 188 -2.64 -7.34 15.43
C LEU A 188 -1.60 -6.31 14.92
N PRO A 189 -0.36 -6.29 15.45
CA PRO A 189 0.59 -5.19 15.26
C PRO A 189 1.03 -4.99 13.81
N ARG A 190 0.84 -6.00 12.96
CA ARG A 190 1.24 -6.03 11.56
C ARG A 190 0.06 -5.80 10.60
N THR A 191 -1.06 -5.26 11.10
CA THR A 191 -2.25 -5.02 10.28
C THR A 191 -1.94 -4.09 9.11
N CYS A 192 -1.93 -4.65 7.90
CA CYS A 192 -1.91 -3.91 6.65
C CYS A 192 -3.33 -3.63 6.20
N PHE A 193 -3.55 -2.43 5.67
CA PHE A 193 -4.82 -1.96 5.18
C PHE A 193 -4.76 -1.91 3.66
N TRP A 194 -5.78 -2.45 3.00
CA TRP A 194 -5.94 -2.39 1.56
C TRP A 194 -7.35 -1.94 1.23
N TRP A 195 -7.51 -1.14 0.18
CA TRP A 195 -8.83 -0.77 -0.31
C TRP A 195 -8.81 -0.47 -1.80
N THR A 196 -10.00 -0.51 -2.37
CA THR A 196 -10.23 -0.18 -3.75
C THR A 196 -11.65 0.35 -3.94
N GLU A 197 -11.82 1.22 -4.94
CA GLU A 197 -13.14 1.61 -5.47
C GLU A 197 -13.74 0.53 -6.40
N GLY A 198 -12.98 -0.54 -6.67
CA GLY A 198 -13.43 -1.73 -7.36
C GLY A 198 -13.06 -1.77 -8.85
N SER A 199 -13.57 -2.80 -9.50
CA SER A 199 -13.50 -3.10 -10.92
C SER A 199 -14.78 -3.81 -11.35
N GLU A 200 -14.80 -4.38 -12.56
CA GLU A 200 -15.93 -5.20 -13.03
C GLU A 200 -16.13 -6.46 -12.17
N SER A 201 -15.06 -7.08 -11.67
CA SER A 201 -15.10 -8.32 -10.88
C SER A 201 -15.13 -8.09 -9.37
N ILE A 202 -14.60 -6.96 -8.89
CA ILE A 202 -14.42 -6.68 -7.46
C ILE A 202 -15.20 -5.41 -7.11
N PRO A 203 -16.16 -5.43 -6.16
CA PRO A 203 -16.82 -4.20 -5.72
C PRO A 203 -15.87 -3.30 -4.92
N ALA A 204 -16.27 -2.06 -4.65
CA ALA A 204 -15.55 -1.21 -3.71
C ALA A 204 -15.50 -1.87 -2.32
N ILE A 205 -14.29 -2.13 -1.81
CA ILE A 205 -14.07 -2.87 -0.56
C ILE A 205 -12.82 -2.41 0.19
N SER A 206 -12.71 -2.83 1.45
CA SER A 206 -11.48 -2.74 2.23
C SER A 206 -11.15 -4.11 2.82
N THR A 207 -9.87 -4.48 2.80
CA THR A 207 -9.37 -5.73 3.40
C THR A 207 -8.23 -5.42 4.37
N PHE A 208 -8.05 -6.30 5.36
CA PHE A 208 -7.08 -6.14 6.44
C PHE A 208 -6.31 -7.45 6.61
N THR A 209 -4.98 -7.39 6.61
CA THR A 209 -4.13 -8.58 6.63
C THR A 209 -3.03 -8.50 7.70
N ASP A 210 -2.62 -9.63 8.27
CA ASP A 210 -1.42 -9.71 9.12
C ASP A 210 -0.16 -9.74 8.24
N GLY A 211 0.43 -8.57 8.00
CA GLY A 211 1.47 -8.37 7.02
C GLY A 211 0.92 -8.33 5.59
N LEU A 212 1.79 -8.56 4.60
CA LEU A 212 1.36 -8.62 3.21
C LEU A 212 0.46 -9.85 2.97
N PRO A 213 -0.53 -9.76 2.07
CA PRO A 213 -1.34 -10.91 1.67
C PRO A 213 -0.47 -12.10 1.30
N ALA A 214 -0.84 -13.29 1.79
CA ALA A 214 -0.08 -14.48 1.47
C ALA A 214 -0.08 -14.71 -0.04
N VAL A 215 1.01 -15.28 -0.55
CA VAL A 215 1.20 -15.42 -1.99
C VAL A 215 0.06 -16.20 -2.67
N GLY A 216 -0.44 -17.26 -2.01
CA GLY A 216 -1.57 -18.05 -2.50
C GLY A 216 -2.95 -17.42 -2.30
N GLN A 217 -3.04 -16.33 -1.54
CA GLN A 217 -4.27 -15.57 -1.31
C GLN A 217 -4.45 -14.46 -2.37
N PHE A 218 -3.37 -13.97 -2.97
CA PHE A 218 -3.42 -12.77 -3.81
C PHE A 218 -4.35 -12.87 -5.02
N SER A 219 -4.63 -14.08 -5.53
CA SER A 219 -5.60 -14.26 -6.63
C SER A 219 -6.98 -13.66 -6.33
N ALA A 220 -7.42 -13.62 -5.06
CA ALA A 220 -8.67 -12.96 -4.68
C ALA A 220 -8.67 -11.46 -4.98
N MET A 221 -7.50 -10.82 -4.91
CA MET A 221 -7.33 -9.40 -5.23
C MET A 221 -7.36 -9.14 -6.75
N LEU A 222 -7.44 -10.19 -7.58
CA LEU A 222 -7.61 -10.09 -9.03
C LEU A 222 -9.02 -10.53 -9.47
N ASP A 223 -9.56 -11.60 -8.89
CA ASP A 223 -10.81 -12.22 -9.33
C ASP A 223 -12.02 -11.95 -8.41
N GLY A 224 -11.80 -11.49 -7.18
CA GLY A 224 -12.85 -11.24 -6.19
C GLY A 224 -13.38 -12.47 -5.46
N ASN A 225 -12.81 -13.67 -5.67
CA ASN A 225 -13.27 -14.91 -5.06
C ASN A 225 -12.60 -15.16 -3.69
N TRP A 226 -12.89 -14.32 -2.71
CA TRP A 226 -12.27 -14.35 -1.37
C TRP A 226 -12.29 -15.74 -0.71
N ASP A 227 -13.45 -16.41 -0.71
CA ASP A 227 -13.64 -17.72 -0.09
C ASP A 227 -12.76 -18.81 -0.75
N GLN A 228 -12.63 -18.77 -2.08
CA GLN A 228 -11.83 -19.75 -2.83
C GLN A 228 -10.35 -19.70 -2.43
N TRP A 229 -9.86 -18.50 -2.14
CA TRP A 229 -8.46 -18.25 -1.86
C TRP A 229 -8.13 -18.21 -0.37
N ASN A 230 -9.06 -18.64 0.50
CA ASN A 230 -8.91 -18.71 1.95
C ASN A 230 -8.59 -17.35 2.60
N TRP A 231 -9.32 -16.30 2.23
CA TRP A 231 -9.30 -15.02 2.94
C TRP A 231 -10.12 -15.04 4.22
#